data_AF-A0A5J6SHW9-F1
#
_entry.id   AF-A0A5J6SHW9-F1
#
_cell.length_a   1.000
_cell.length_b   1.000
_cell.length_c   1.000
_cell.angle_alpha   90.00
_cell.angle_beta   90.00
_cell.angle_gamma   90.00
#
_symmetry.space_group_name_H-M   'P 1'
#
loop_
_entity.id
_entity.type
_entity.pdbx_description
1 polymer ?
#
loop_
_entity_poly.entity_id
_entity_poly.type
_entity_poly.pdbx_seq_one_letter_code
_entity_poly.pdbx_strand_id
1 'polypeptide(L)' 'MKKSKVIVPIMVVVAVLATIILNQEDYNEVTIINKILIIAGAAIVSSIIGYFLLGSDVNKIDPKPANNTFNNKKGKQ' A
#
# COMPACT_ATOMS: atom_id res chain seq x y z
N MET A 1 -12.41 -7.27 -0.91
CA MET A 1 -12.07 -5.90 -1.40
C MET A 1 -11.06 -5.12 -0.52
N LYS A 2 -10.48 -5.67 0.57
CA LYS A 2 -9.62 -4.90 1.50
C LYS A 2 -8.13 -4.81 1.10
N LYS A 3 -7.64 -5.70 0.23
CA LYS A 3 -6.20 -5.79 -0.14
C LYS A 3 -5.71 -4.66 -1.05
N SER A 4 -6.62 -4.00 -1.78
CA SER A 4 -6.26 -2.96 -2.77
C SER A 4 -5.93 -1.59 -2.15
N LYS A 5 -6.31 -1.36 -0.88
CA LYS A 5 -6.19 -0.03 -0.26
C LYS A 5 -4.74 0.35 0.08
N VAL A 6 -3.83 -0.63 0.18
CA VAL A 6 -2.42 -0.38 0.54
C VAL A 6 -1.49 -0.36 -0.67
N ILE A 7 -1.91 -0.93 -1.80
CA ILE A 7 -1.10 -0.93 -3.03
C ILE A 7 -0.97 0.48 -3.60
N VAL A 8 -2.05 1.26 -3.58
CA VAL A 8 -2.08 2.62 -4.13
C VAL A 8 -1.04 3.55 -3.47
N PRO A 9 -0.95 3.67 -2.13
CA PRO A 9 0.08 4.52 -1.51
C PRO A 9 1.51 4.01 -1.78
N ILE A 10 1.73 2.69 -1.84
CA ILE A 10 3.04 2.11 -2.19
C ILE A 10 3.46 2.55 -3.60
N MET A 11 2.55 2.47 -4.59
CA MET A 11 2.83 2.93 -5.95
C MET A 11 3.23 4.41 -5.98
N VAL A 12 2.52 5.26 -5.26
CA VAL A 12 2.79 6.71 -5.24
C VAL A 12 4.16 7.00 -4.64
N VAL A 13 4.51 6.36 -3.52
CA VAL A 13 5.83 6.54 -2.87
C VAL A 13 6.95 6.11 -3.80
N VAL A 14 6.81 4.96 -4.46
CA VAL A 14 7.83 4.44 -5.38
C VAL A 14 7.99 5.34 -6.60
N ALA A 15 6.90 5.84 -7.18
CA ALA A 15 6.96 6.75 -8.32
C ALA A 15 7.67 8.07 -7.99
N VAL A 16 7.41 8.64 -6.81
CA VAL A 16 8.08 9.87 -6.36
C VAL A 16 9.58 9.62 -6.12
N LEU A 17 9.94 8.55 -5.41
CA LEU A 17 11.34 8.22 -5.14
C LEU A 17 12.12 7.94 -6.42
N ALA A 18 11.57 7.16 -7.34
CA ALA A 18 12.20 6.87 -8.62
C ALA A 18 12.39 8.15 -9.44
N THR A 19 11.39 9.05 -9.44
CA THR A 19 11.50 10.35 -10.13
C THR A 19 12.58 11.24 -9.52
N ILE A 20 12.68 11.29 -8.19
CA ILE A 20 13.73 12.07 -7.50
C ILE A 20 15.11 11.54 -7.88
N ILE A 21 15.32 10.23 -7.80
CA ILE A 21 16.61 9.60 -8.13
C ILE A 21 16.97 9.85 -9.60
N LEU A 22 16.04 9.59 -10.53
CA LEU A 22 16.30 9.75 -11.96
C LEU A 22 16.44 11.22 -12.40
N ASN A 23 16.02 12.17 -11.58
CA ASN A 23 16.24 13.61 -11.84
C ASN A 23 17.53 14.15 -11.22
N GLN A 24 18.29 13.34 -10.48
CA GLN A 24 19.63 13.75 -10.04
C GLN A 24 20.56 13.93 -11.24
N GLU A 25 21.53 14.85 -11.13
CA GLU A 25 22.45 15.21 -12.21
C GLU A 25 23.24 14.00 -12.73
N ASP A 26 23.54 13.05 -11.85
CA ASP A 26 24.25 11.80 -12.16
C ASP A 26 23.50 10.88 -13.15
N TYR A 27 22.18 11.05 -13.29
CA TYR A 27 21.34 10.24 -14.18
C TYR A 27 20.80 11.04 -15.37
N ASN A 28 21.40 12.19 -15.68
CA ASN A 28 20.99 13.03 -16.81
C ASN A 28 21.35 12.41 -18.18
N GLU A 29 22.27 11.46 -18.21
CA GLU A 29 22.60 10.64 -19.38
C GLU A 29 21.48 9.68 -19.81
N VAL A 30 20.56 9.38 -18.89
CA VAL A 30 19.45 8.46 -19.15
C VAL A 30 18.36 9.20 -19.92
N THR A 31 18.06 8.77 -21.15
CA THR A 31 16.96 9.33 -21.94
C THR A 31 15.63 9.24 -21.19
N ILE A 32 14.76 10.24 -21.35
CA ILE A 32 13.42 10.29 -20.72
C ILE A 32 12.62 8.99 -20.88
N ILE A 33 12.69 8.33 -22.04
CA ILE A 33 12.00 7.06 -22.28
C ILE A 33 12.49 5.97 -21.32
N ASN A 34 13.81 5.87 -21.11
CA ASN A 34 14.39 4.89 -20.21
C ASN A 34 14.03 5.23 -18.75
N LYS A 35 13.99 6.52 -18.38
CA LYS A 35 13.54 6.96 -17.05
C LYS A 35 12.10 6.49 -16.77
N ILE A 36 11.19 6.68 -17.72
CA ILE A 36 9.80 6.23 -17.59
C ILE A 36 9.72 4.70 -17.46
N LEU A 37 10.50 3.97 -18.25
CA LEU A 37 10.53 2.50 -18.19
C LEU A 37 11.05 1.99 -16.83
N ILE A 38 12.06 2.63 -16.27
CA ILE A 38 12.60 2.31 -14.94
C ILE A 38 11.55 2.60 -13.86
N ILE A 39 10.89 3.76 -13.90
CA ILE A 39 9.82 4.12 -12.94
C ILE A 39 8.68 3.10 -13.01
N ALA A 40 8.23 2.76 -14.21
CA ALA A 40 7.17 1.79 -14.42
C ALA A 40 7.56 0.39 -13.90
N GLY A 41 8.77 -0.07 -14.23
CA GLY A 41 9.29 -1.36 -13.75
C GLY A 41 9.43 -1.41 -12.23
N ALA A 42 10.01 -0.37 -11.62
CA ALA A 42 10.17 -0.26 -10.18
C ALA A 42 8.81 -0.26 -9.45
N ALA A 43 7.83 0.50 -9.97
CA ALA A 43 6.48 0.56 -9.39
C ALA A 43 5.77 -0.79 -9.42
N ILE A 44 5.86 -1.53 -10.54
CA ILE A 44 5.24 -2.85 -10.67
C ILE A 44 5.88 -3.85 -9.72
N VAL A 45 7.22 -3.96 -9.73
CA VAL A 45 7.95 -4.91 -8.87
C VAL A 45 7.70 -4.63 -7.39
N SER A 46 7.76 -3.36 -6.97
CA SER A 46 7.50 -2.99 -5.58
C SER A 46 6.05 -3.26 -5.16
N SER A 47 5.08 -3.13 -6.08
CA SER A 47 3.68 -3.43 -5.79
C SER A 47 3.46 -4.94 -5.56
N ILE A 48 4.14 -5.79 -6.32
CA ILE A 48 4.09 -7.25 -6.16
C ILE A 48 4.68 -7.65 -4.80
N ILE A 49 5.86 -7.11 -4.47
CA ILE A 49 6.53 -7.38 -3.20
C ILE A 49 5.67 -6.88 -2.02
N GLY A 50 5.15 -5.65 -2.12
CA GLY A 50 4.26 -5.07 -1.11
C GLY A 50 2.99 -5.88 -0.91
N TYR A 51 2.38 -6.40 -1.98
CA TYR A 51 1.22 -7.29 -1.89
C TYR A 51 1.55 -8.60 -1.18
N PHE A 52 2.72 -9.20 -1.45
CA PHE A 52 3.12 -10.46 -0.84
C PHE A 52 3.43 -10.28 0.67
N LEU A 53 4.24 -9.28 1.01
CA LEU A 53 4.61 -8.99 2.39
C LEU A 53 3.38 -8.61 3.23
N LEU A 54 2.58 -7.68 2.74
CA LEU A 54 1.43 -7.17 3.49
C LEU A 54 0.22 -8.11 3.45
N GLY A 55 0.11 -8.93 2.40
CA GLY A 55 -0.91 -9.97 2.28
C GLY A 55 -0.86 -11.00 3.41
N SER A 56 0.32 -11.20 4.03
CA SER A 56 0.50 -12.04 5.21
C SER A 56 -0.08 -11.40 6.48
N ASP A 57 0.17 -10.10 6.70
CA ASP A 57 -0.23 -9.39 7.93
C ASP A 57 -1.70 -9.02 8.00
N VAL A 58 -2.33 -8.68 6.86
CA VAL A 58 -3.76 -8.26 6.85
C VAL A 58 -4.75 -9.36 7.21
N ASN A 59 -4.30 -10.63 7.29
CA ASN A 59 -5.13 -11.75 7.72
C ASN A 59 -5.22 -11.89 9.25
N LYS A 60 -4.44 -11.12 10.02
CA LYS A 60 -4.49 -11.11 11.51
C LYS A 60 -5.21 -9.89 12.09
N ILE A 61 -6.21 -9.35 11.37
CA ILE A 61 -7.13 -8.40 12.01
C ILE A 61 -8.09 -9.24 12.83
N ASP A 62 -7.74 -9.45 14.10
CA ASP A 62 -8.65 -10.07 15.07
C ASP A 62 -10.01 -9.38 14.94
N PRO A 63 -11.10 -10.11 14.65
CA PRO A 63 -12.40 -9.51 14.52
C PRO A 63 -12.72 -8.82 15.84
N LYS A 64 -12.97 -7.50 15.77
CA LYS A 64 -13.46 -6.72 16.91
C LYS A 64 -14.62 -7.49 17.54
N PRO A 65 -14.52 -7.91 18.82
CA PRO A 65 -15.56 -8.73 19.43
C PRO A 65 -16.87 -7.94 19.40
N ALA A 66 -17.89 -8.51 18.76
CA ALA A 66 -19.23 -7.96 18.73
C ALA A 66 -19.95 -8.35 20.01
N ASN A 67 -19.65 -7.71 21.14
CA ASN A 67 -20.39 -7.92 22.39
C ASN A 67 -20.74 -6.61 23.09
N ASN A 68 -21.51 -5.77 22.41
CA ASN A 68 -22.16 -4.60 23.02
C ASN A 68 -23.69 -4.76 23.02
N THR A 69 -24.21 -5.96 23.30
CA THR A 69 -25.60 -6.10 23.70
C THR A 69 -25.67 -5.79 25.19
N PHE A 70 -25.77 -4.51 25.52
CA PHE A 70 -26.14 -4.08 26.86
C PHE A 70 -27.50 -4.70 27.20
N ASN A 71 -27.50 -5.61 28.17
CA ASN A 71 -28.67 -6.17 28.80
C ASN A 71 -29.57 -5.04 29.31
N ASN A 72 -30.67 -4.75 28.60
CA ASN A 72 -31.72 -3.90 29.14
C ASN A 72 -32.60 -4.73 30.08
N LYS A 73 -32.02 -5.08 31.23
CA LYS A 73 -32.76 -5.58 32.39
C LYS A 73 -33.12 -4.35 33.23
N LYS A 74 -34.15 -3.62 32.84
CA LYS A 74 -34.83 -2.66 33.73
C LYS A 74 -36.31 -2.98 33.76
N GLY A 75 -36.75 -3.28 34.97
CA GLY A 75 -38.07 -3.84 35.25
C GLY A 75 -39.22 -2.92 34.88
N LYS A 76 -40.36 -3.56 34.65
CA LYS A 76 -41.66 -3.03 35.03
C LYS A 76 -42.29 -4.04 35.99
N GLN A 77 -42.39 -3.62 37.24
CA GLN A 77 -43.49 -4.03 38.13
C GLN A 77 -44.78 -3.41 37.59
#